data_AF-A0A2V5Q138-F1
#
_entry.id   AF-A0A2V5Q138-F1
#
_cell.length_a   1.000
_cell.length_b   1.000
_cell.length_c   1.000
_cell.angle_alpha   90.00
_cell.angle_beta   90.00
_cell.angle_gamma   90.00
#
_symmetry.space_group_name_H-M   'P 1'
#
loop_
_entity.id
_entity.type
_entity.pdbx_description
1 polymer ?
#
loop_
_entity_poly.entity_id
_entity_poly.type
_entity_poly.pdbx_seq_one_letter_code
_entity_poly.pdbx_strand_id
1 'polypeptide(L)'
;MTVLEVLQATTAYFKKHNVENPRLNAEHLLAHVLGRKRIELYLEFESVLTESELAPLRNLVKRRSEGEPLQHLLGTTEFCGLTFLCDKRAMVPRPETEELVELVESKIENRELRIVDVGTGSGVIALTLAVKFPEAEILAVDISDDALALAQENAAKVKLADRVRFLKSNLLENVEGCFDVIVANLPYISSQDRQS
;
A
#
# COMPACT_ATOMS: atom_id res chain seq x y z
N MET A 1 16.80 -5.15 -26.55
CA MET A 1 15.56 -4.35 -26.74
C MET A 1 15.79 -3.01 -26.10
N THR A 2 15.29 -1.93 -26.68
CA THR A 2 15.34 -0.61 -26.04
C THR A 2 14.30 -0.48 -24.93
N VAL A 3 14.45 0.49 -24.03
CA VAL A 3 13.44 0.83 -23.03
C VAL A 3 12.06 1.03 -23.68
N LEU A 4 12.01 1.75 -24.80
CA LEU A 4 10.76 2.02 -25.51
C LEU A 4 10.12 0.73 -26.07
N GLU A 5 10.90 -0.13 -26.70
CA GLU A 5 10.42 -1.41 -27.23
C GLU A 5 9.83 -2.30 -26.13
N VAL A 6 10.50 -2.37 -24.97
CA VAL A 6 10.03 -3.15 -23.82
C VAL A 6 8.72 -2.57 -23.28
N LEU A 7 8.62 -1.25 -23.12
CA LEU A 7 7.39 -0.60 -22.68
C LEU A 7 6.24 -0.85 -23.66
N GLN A 8 6.48 -0.78 -24.96
CA GLN A 8 5.47 -1.05 -25.99
C GLN A 8 5.00 -2.52 -25.94
N ALA A 9 5.93 -3.47 -25.87
CA ALA A 9 5.63 -4.89 -25.81
C ALA A 9 4.82 -5.25 -24.55
N THR A 10 5.26 -4.79 -23.37
CA THR A 10 4.55 -5.03 -22.11
C THR A 10 3.18 -4.36 -22.09
N THR A 11 3.07 -3.13 -22.62
CA THR A 11 1.77 -2.43 -22.74
C THR A 11 0.80 -3.22 -23.62
N ALA A 12 1.26 -3.74 -24.76
CA ALA A 12 0.43 -4.55 -25.65
C ALA A 12 -0.01 -5.87 -24.99
N TYR A 13 0.90 -6.52 -24.25
CA TYR A 13 0.59 -7.71 -23.47
C TYR A 13 -0.50 -7.43 -22.43
N PHE A 14 -0.40 -6.34 -21.67
CA PHE A 14 -1.40 -5.94 -20.69
C PHE A 14 -2.76 -5.58 -21.28
N LYS A 15 -2.78 -4.92 -22.45
CA LYS A 15 -4.03 -4.69 -23.20
C LYS A 15 -4.73 -6.00 -23.55
N LYS A 16 -3.99 -7.01 -24.00
CA LYS A 16 -4.54 -8.33 -24.33
C LYS A 16 -5.14 -9.06 -23.13
N HIS A 17 -4.64 -8.78 -21.92
CA HIS A 17 -5.10 -9.40 -20.67
C HIS A 17 -6.01 -8.48 -19.85
N ASN A 18 -6.55 -7.41 -20.45
CA ASN A 18 -7.48 -6.48 -19.81
C ASN A 18 -6.96 -5.85 -18.49
N VAL A 19 -5.65 -5.67 -18.37
CA VAL A 19 -5.07 -4.96 -17.21
C VAL A 19 -5.40 -3.47 -17.34
N GLU A 20 -5.98 -2.88 -16.29
CA GLU A 20 -6.27 -1.44 -16.25
C GLU A 20 -4.99 -0.60 -16.38
N ASN A 21 -5.09 0.56 -17.02
CA ASN A 21 -3.95 1.45 -17.29
C ASN A 21 -2.68 0.69 -17.75
N PRO A 22 -2.71 -0.02 -18.89
CA PRO A 22 -1.63 -0.91 -19.34
C PRO A 22 -0.25 -0.25 -19.39
N ARG A 23 -0.19 0.97 -19.93
CA ARG A 23 1.08 1.70 -20.09
C ARG A 23 1.68 2.09 -18.74
N LEU A 24 0.84 2.56 -17.83
CA LEU A 24 1.24 2.93 -16.48
C LEU A 24 1.82 1.72 -15.72
N ASN A 25 1.14 0.57 -15.78
CA ASN A 25 1.64 -0.67 -15.17
C ASN A 25 2.99 -1.11 -15.75
N ALA A 26 3.15 -1.04 -17.09
CA ALA A 26 4.42 -1.37 -17.75
C ALA A 26 5.56 -0.47 -17.26
N GLU A 27 5.30 0.83 -17.14
CA GLU A 27 6.26 1.81 -16.66
C GLU A 27 6.66 1.60 -15.20
N HIS A 28 5.71 1.33 -14.31
CA HIS A 28 6.00 1.04 -12.91
C HIS A 28 6.84 -0.23 -12.73
N LEU A 29 6.49 -1.30 -13.43
CA LEU A 29 7.24 -2.56 -13.33
C LEU A 29 8.65 -2.44 -13.93
N LEU A 30 8.80 -1.78 -15.08
CA LEU A 30 10.12 -1.58 -15.68
C LEU A 30 11.00 -0.67 -14.80
N ALA A 31 10.46 0.43 -14.30
CA ALA A 31 11.16 1.33 -13.38
C ALA A 31 11.63 0.58 -12.13
N HIS A 32 10.76 -0.24 -11.54
CA HIS A 32 11.07 -1.07 -10.39
C HIS A 32 12.24 -2.04 -10.65
N VAL A 33 12.19 -2.78 -11.75
CA VAL A 33 13.23 -3.75 -12.10
C VAL A 33 14.58 -3.07 -12.37
N LEU A 34 14.57 -1.89 -12.97
CA LEU A 34 15.78 -1.11 -13.25
C LEU A 34 16.28 -0.29 -12.04
N GLY A 35 15.51 -0.23 -10.95
CA GLY A 35 15.82 0.63 -9.80
C GLY A 35 15.79 2.13 -10.11
N ARG A 36 14.97 2.55 -11.08
CA ARG A 36 14.87 3.93 -11.59
C ARG A 36 13.55 4.59 -11.22
N LYS A 37 13.47 5.92 -11.31
CA LYS A 37 12.17 6.60 -11.29
C LYS A 37 11.48 6.48 -12.64
N ARG A 38 10.15 6.51 -12.63
CA ARG A 38 9.34 6.41 -13.85
C ARG A 38 9.72 7.47 -14.91
N ILE A 39 10.03 8.68 -14.48
CA ILE A 39 10.41 9.79 -15.38
C ILE A 39 11.74 9.54 -16.10
N GLU A 40 12.68 8.83 -15.48
CA GLU A 40 13.99 8.53 -16.06
C GLU A 40 13.85 7.62 -17.30
N LEU A 41 12.83 6.74 -17.32
CA LEU A 41 12.53 5.92 -18.49
C LEU A 41 12.27 6.75 -19.75
N TYR A 42 11.65 7.93 -19.62
CA TYR A 42 11.34 8.81 -20.75
C TYR A 42 12.58 9.50 -21.33
N LEU A 43 13.60 9.71 -20.50
CA LEU A 43 14.86 10.31 -20.92
C LEU A 43 15.76 9.29 -21.64
N GLU A 44 15.45 8.00 -21.51
CA GLU A 44 16.32 6.89 -21.86
C GLU A 44 15.65 5.90 -22.82
N PHE A 45 14.67 6.33 -23.61
CA PHE A 45 13.90 5.45 -24.50
C PHE A 45 14.75 4.62 -25.47
N GLU A 46 15.85 5.17 -25.94
CA GLU A 46 16.79 4.49 -26.86
C GLU A 46 17.81 3.61 -26.14
N SER A 47 17.87 3.63 -24.81
CA SER A 47 18.81 2.82 -24.04
C SER A 47 18.51 1.34 -24.22
N VAL A 48 19.54 0.57 -24.59
CA VAL A 48 19.44 -0.88 -24.79
C VAL A 48 19.53 -1.57 -23.44
N LEU A 49 18.56 -2.43 -23.16
CA LEU A 49 18.50 -3.24 -21.94
C LEU A 49 19.05 -4.64 -22.21
N THR A 50 19.81 -5.14 -21.23
CA THR A 50 20.37 -6.49 -21.21
C THR A 50 19.31 -7.52 -20.81
N GLU A 51 19.56 -8.78 -21.18
CA GLU A 51 18.67 -9.88 -20.79
C GLU A 51 18.61 -10.07 -19.26
N SER A 52 19.72 -9.83 -18.55
CA SER A 52 19.77 -9.88 -17.09
C SER A 52 18.89 -8.81 -16.44
N GLU A 53 18.82 -7.61 -17.02
CA GLU A 53 17.93 -6.54 -16.55
C GLU A 53 16.46 -6.88 -16.84
N LEU A 54 16.16 -7.58 -17.94
CA LEU A 54 14.78 -7.91 -18.32
C LEU A 54 14.25 -9.19 -17.70
N ALA A 55 15.11 -10.10 -17.25
CA ALA A 55 14.70 -11.39 -16.71
C ALA A 55 13.69 -11.28 -15.56
N PRO A 56 13.86 -10.38 -14.56
CA PRO A 56 12.89 -10.23 -13.47
C PRO A 56 11.53 -9.69 -13.96
N LEU A 57 11.52 -8.83 -14.98
CA LEU A 57 10.31 -8.18 -15.49
C LEU A 57 9.28 -9.19 -15.98
N ARG A 58 9.72 -10.27 -16.63
CA ARG A 58 8.81 -11.29 -17.22
C ARG A 58 7.89 -11.91 -16.18
N ASN A 59 8.42 -12.23 -14.99
CA ASN A 59 7.64 -12.80 -13.90
C ASN A 59 6.61 -11.79 -13.38
N LEU A 60 7.04 -10.54 -13.16
CA LEU A 60 6.14 -9.48 -12.68
C LEU A 60 5.01 -9.19 -13.68
N VAL A 61 5.32 -9.14 -14.98
CA VAL A 61 4.33 -8.92 -16.04
C VAL A 61 3.33 -10.07 -16.07
N LYS A 62 3.79 -11.33 -15.97
CA LYS A 62 2.89 -12.48 -15.91
C LYS A 62 1.95 -12.39 -14.69
N ARG A 63 2.50 -12.22 -13.49
CA ARG A 63 1.70 -12.11 -12.25
C ARG A 63 0.71 -10.95 -12.29
N ARG A 64 1.11 -9.80 -12.84
CA ARG A 64 0.20 -8.65 -13.03
C ARG A 64 -0.96 -9.00 -13.96
N SER A 65 -0.68 -9.72 -15.06
CA SER A 65 -1.72 -10.14 -16.01
C SER A 65 -2.68 -11.20 -15.44
N GLU A 66 -2.28 -11.91 -14.40
CA GLU A 66 -3.10 -12.86 -13.65
C GLU A 66 -3.92 -12.17 -12.54
N GLY A 67 -3.88 -10.84 -12.46
CA GLY A 67 -4.69 -10.03 -11.54
C GLY A 67 -3.97 -9.59 -10.26
N GLU A 68 -2.72 -10.01 -10.03
CA GLU A 68 -2.01 -9.62 -8.80
C GLU A 68 -1.80 -8.10 -8.72
N PRO A 69 -2.19 -7.41 -7.62
CA PRO A 69 -2.09 -5.95 -7.51
C PRO A 69 -0.69 -5.42 -7.78
N LEU A 70 -0.60 -4.28 -8.47
CA LEU A 70 0.68 -3.65 -8.82
C LEU A 70 1.54 -3.40 -7.57
N GLN A 71 0.93 -2.92 -6.48
CA GLN A 71 1.60 -2.58 -5.24
C GLN A 71 2.26 -3.80 -4.58
N HIS A 72 1.63 -4.98 -4.65
CA HIS A 72 2.23 -6.23 -4.17
C HIS A 72 3.45 -6.64 -5.01
N LEU A 73 3.42 -6.35 -6.31
CA LEU A 73 4.55 -6.63 -7.20
C LEU A 73 5.71 -5.66 -6.97
N LEU A 74 5.40 -4.41 -6.62
CA LEU A 74 6.39 -3.39 -6.25
C LEU A 74 6.92 -3.58 -4.82
N GLY A 75 6.16 -4.29 -3.96
CA GLY A 75 6.45 -4.50 -2.55
C GLY A 75 6.18 -3.28 -1.66
N THR A 76 5.71 -2.17 -2.25
CA THR A 76 5.46 -0.91 -1.54
C THR A 76 4.29 -0.14 -2.12
N THR A 77 3.71 0.74 -1.31
CA THR A 77 2.72 1.73 -1.72
C THR A 77 3.02 3.07 -1.06
N GLU A 78 2.63 4.15 -1.71
CA GLU A 78 2.57 5.47 -1.09
C GLU A 78 1.19 5.67 -0.45
N PHE A 79 1.16 6.31 0.71
CA PHE A 79 -0.06 6.70 1.40
C PHE A 79 0.21 7.95 2.25
N CYS A 80 -0.53 9.04 2.01
CA CYS A 80 -0.37 10.34 2.68
C CYS A 80 1.10 10.84 2.75
N GLY A 81 1.85 10.69 1.65
CA GLY A 81 3.26 11.10 1.56
C GLY A 81 4.27 10.20 2.27
N LEU A 82 3.82 9.08 2.85
CA LEU A 82 4.68 8.04 3.43
C LEU A 82 4.74 6.82 2.52
N THR A 83 5.86 6.09 2.55
CA THR A 83 6.01 4.84 1.80
C THR A 83 5.97 3.64 2.72
N PHE A 84 4.99 2.77 2.50
CA PHE A 84 4.74 1.56 3.28
C PHE A 84 5.09 0.31 2.45
N LEU A 85 5.55 -0.74 3.12
CA LEU A 85 5.56 -2.10 2.62
C LEU A 85 4.12 -2.53 2.30
N CYS A 86 3.96 -3.23 1.18
CA CYS A 86 2.68 -3.70 0.69
C CYS A 86 2.84 -5.09 0.08
N ASP A 87 2.17 -6.07 0.67
CA ASP A 87 2.15 -7.46 0.21
C ASP A 87 0.82 -8.13 0.60
N LYS A 88 0.71 -9.43 0.31
CA LYS A 88 -0.53 -10.22 0.45
C LYS A 88 -1.06 -10.34 1.89
N ARG A 89 -0.31 -9.93 2.90
CA ARG A 89 -0.72 -10.01 4.33
C ARG A 89 -1.82 -9.02 4.70
N ALA A 90 -2.00 -7.96 3.91
CA ALA A 90 -3.06 -6.97 4.12
C ALA A 90 -3.65 -6.49 2.79
N MET A 91 -4.75 -5.74 2.87
CA MET A 91 -5.31 -5.06 1.70
C MET A 91 -4.40 -3.92 1.23
N VAL A 92 -4.35 -3.72 -0.09
CA VAL A 92 -3.72 -2.54 -0.68
C VAL A 92 -4.51 -1.30 -0.23
N PRO A 93 -3.87 -0.30 0.39
CA PRO A 93 -4.48 0.98 0.73
C PRO A 93 -5.09 1.62 -0.51
N ARG A 94 -6.32 2.13 -0.39
CA ARG A 94 -6.98 2.84 -1.48
C ARG A 94 -6.80 4.35 -1.34
N PRO A 95 -6.76 5.12 -2.44
CA PRO A 95 -6.67 6.58 -2.38
C PRO A 95 -7.77 7.22 -1.52
N GLU A 96 -8.99 6.70 -1.57
CA GLU A 96 -10.12 7.19 -0.76
C GLU A 96 -9.89 7.01 0.75
N THR A 97 -8.94 6.14 1.14
CA THR A 97 -8.55 5.97 2.54
C THR A 97 -7.72 7.15 3.05
N GLU A 98 -7.08 7.92 2.16
CA GLU A 98 -6.40 9.17 2.55
C GLU A 98 -7.41 10.24 2.97
N GLU A 99 -8.56 10.31 2.29
CA GLU A 99 -9.65 11.25 2.64
C GLU A 99 -10.18 10.99 4.07
N LEU A 100 -10.17 9.73 4.53
CA LEU A 100 -10.53 9.40 5.92
C LEU A 100 -9.56 10.03 6.92
N VAL A 101 -8.26 9.99 6.63
CA VAL A 101 -7.24 10.59 7.51
C VAL A 101 -7.40 12.12 7.53
N GLU A 102 -7.63 12.74 6.37
CA GLU A 102 -7.88 14.17 6.27
C GLU A 102 -9.16 14.58 7.01
N LEU A 103 -10.22 13.78 6.93
CA LEU A 103 -11.46 14.02 7.65
C LEU A 103 -11.25 14.00 9.17
N VAL A 104 -10.49 13.03 9.67
CA VAL A 104 -10.13 12.94 11.10
C VAL A 104 -9.34 14.19 11.52
N GLU A 105 -8.34 14.58 10.72
CA GLU A 105 -7.55 15.80 10.97
C GLU A 105 -8.41 17.07 11.01
N SER A 106 -9.39 17.19 10.11
CA SER A 106 -10.27 18.37 10.04
C SER A 106 -11.24 18.51 11.21
N LYS A 107 -11.55 17.41 11.91
CA LYS A 107 -12.58 17.37 12.96
C LYS A 107 -12.04 17.48 14.37
N ILE A 108 -10.73 17.47 14.55
CA ILE A 108 -10.12 17.36 15.86
C ILE A 108 -9.18 18.54 16.11
N GLU A 109 -9.54 19.36 17.10
CA GLU A 109 -8.73 20.50 17.54
C GLU A 109 -7.74 20.12 18.65
N ASN A 110 -8.12 19.19 19.54
CA ASN A 110 -7.27 18.71 20.63
C ASN A 110 -6.17 17.76 20.11
N ARG A 111 -4.98 17.77 20.71
CA ARG A 111 -3.83 16.97 20.26
C ARG A 111 -3.49 15.80 21.18
N GLU A 112 -3.91 15.86 22.45
CA GLU A 112 -3.92 14.73 23.38
C GLU A 112 -5.18 13.89 23.14
N LEU A 113 -5.05 12.82 22.35
CA LEU A 113 -6.16 11.98 21.90
C LEU A 113 -5.85 10.52 22.11
N ARG A 114 -6.86 9.73 22.43
CA ARG A 114 -6.82 8.27 22.36
C ARG A 114 -7.53 7.82 21.10
N ILE A 115 -6.77 7.28 20.15
CA ILE A 115 -7.26 6.86 18.83
C ILE A 115 -7.12 5.34 18.71
N VAL A 116 -8.17 4.68 18.23
CA VAL A 116 -8.10 3.27 17.80
C VAL A 116 -8.40 3.13 16.31
N ASP A 117 -7.53 2.41 15.62
CA ASP A 117 -7.68 1.99 14.22
C ASP A 117 -8.08 0.51 14.16
N VAL A 118 -9.31 0.26 13.71
CA VAL A 118 -9.94 -1.06 13.70
C VAL A 118 -9.83 -1.70 12.33
N GLY A 119 -9.21 -2.88 12.27
CA GLY A 119 -8.84 -3.53 11.01
C GLY A 119 -7.67 -2.82 10.35
N THR A 120 -6.61 -2.56 11.12
CA THR A 120 -5.49 -1.69 10.72
C THR A 120 -4.75 -2.21 9.47
N GLY A 121 -4.84 -3.50 9.15
CA GLY A 121 -4.22 -4.07 7.96
C GLY A 121 -2.71 -3.84 7.97
N SER A 122 -2.22 -3.08 6.98
CA SER A 122 -0.81 -2.71 6.84
C SER A 122 -0.37 -1.56 7.76
N GLY A 123 -1.27 -1.03 8.60
CA GLY A 123 -0.97 0.02 9.58
C GLY A 123 -1.04 1.44 9.02
N VAL A 124 -1.41 1.63 7.76
CA VAL A 124 -1.27 2.92 7.07
C VAL A 124 -2.08 4.05 7.71
N ILE A 125 -3.29 3.78 8.20
CA ILE A 125 -4.12 4.78 8.88
C ILE A 125 -3.50 5.12 10.23
N ALA A 126 -3.32 4.12 11.12
CA ALA A 126 -2.73 4.32 12.44
C ALA A 126 -1.37 5.04 12.40
N LEU A 127 -0.47 4.64 11.51
CA LEU A 127 0.87 5.23 11.39
C LEU A 127 0.83 6.65 10.85
N THR A 128 -0.05 6.94 9.89
CA THR A 128 -0.22 8.30 9.38
C THR A 128 -0.82 9.22 10.44
N LEU A 129 -1.79 8.74 11.21
CA LEU A 129 -2.33 9.49 12.35
C LEU A 129 -1.27 9.72 13.43
N ALA A 130 -0.34 8.77 13.64
CA ALA A 130 0.77 8.95 14.58
C ALA A 130 1.73 10.06 14.17
N VAL A 131 1.91 10.31 12.86
CA VAL A 131 2.66 11.46 12.35
C VAL A 131 1.89 12.76 12.54
N LYS A 132 0.59 12.77 12.22
CA LYS A 132 -0.26 13.97 12.28
C LYS A 132 -0.59 14.42 13.70
N PHE A 133 -0.60 13.48 14.65
CA PHE A 133 -0.90 13.72 16.07
C PHE A 133 0.23 13.17 16.95
N PRO A 134 1.34 13.92 17.12
CA PRO A 134 2.50 13.48 17.91
C PRO A 134 2.23 13.27 19.40
N GLU A 135 1.12 13.80 19.93
CA GLU A 135 0.69 13.66 21.33
C GLU A 135 -0.39 12.59 21.51
N ALA A 136 -0.93 12.03 20.42
CA ALA A 136 -1.95 11.00 20.51
C ALA A 136 -1.37 9.66 20.97
N GLU A 137 -2.16 8.95 21.76
CA GLU A 137 -2.01 7.52 22.04
C GLU A 137 -2.78 6.73 20.97
N ILE A 138 -2.08 5.89 20.23
CA ILE A 138 -2.67 5.16 19.10
C ILE A 138 -2.61 3.66 19.35
N LEU A 139 -3.77 3.03 19.24
CA LEU A 139 -3.94 1.58 19.24
C LEU A 139 -4.39 1.13 17.84
N ALA A 140 -3.63 0.23 17.24
CA ALA A 140 -3.95 -0.38 15.96
C ALA A 140 -4.33 -1.84 16.19
N VAL A 141 -5.51 -2.25 15.73
CA VAL A 141 -6.03 -3.61 15.96
C VAL A 141 -6.39 -4.31 14.67
N ASP A 142 -6.12 -5.61 14.61
CA ASP A 142 -6.54 -6.47 13.51
C ASP A 142 -6.80 -7.89 14.04
N ILE A 143 -7.62 -8.66 13.32
CA ILE A 143 -7.85 -10.07 13.62
C ILE A 143 -6.70 -10.96 13.10
N SER A 144 -5.97 -10.48 12.08
CA SER A 144 -4.90 -11.20 11.41
C SER A 144 -3.53 -10.90 12.03
N ASP A 145 -2.84 -11.94 12.52
CA ASP A 145 -1.45 -11.82 12.96
C ASP A 145 -0.52 -11.40 11.82
N ASP A 146 -0.77 -11.89 10.61
CA ASP A 146 0.03 -11.56 9.43
C ASP A 146 -0.09 -10.07 9.07
N ALA A 147 -1.30 -9.50 9.19
CA ALA A 147 -1.53 -8.08 8.98
C ALA A 147 -0.80 -7.25 10.04
N LEU A 148 -0.92 -7.63 11.32
CA LEU A 148 -0.22 -6.95 12.42
C LEU A 148 1.30 -7.01 12.26
N ALA A 149 1.85 -8.14 11.80
CA ALA A 149 3.27 -8.26 11.50
C ALA A 149 3.70 -7.27 10.40
N LEU A 150 2.93 -7.17 9.31
CA LEU A 150 3.19 -6.17 8.26
C LEU A 150 3.07 -4.74 8.80
N ALA A 151 2.08 -4.46 9.65
CA ALA A 151 1.90 -3.14 10.27
C ALA A 151 3.06 -2.76 11.19
N GLN A 152 3.61 -3.72 11.94
CA GLN A 152 4.80 -3.53 12.78
C GLN A 152 6.06 -3.30 11.95
N GLU A 153 6.26 -4.06 10.87
CA GLU A 153 7.36 -3.83 9.91
C GLU A 153 7.27 -2.44 9.29
N ASN A 154 6.05 -2.00 8.94
CA ASN A 154 5.78 -0.66 8.47
C ASN A 154 6.08 0.40 9.52
N ALA A 155 5.68 0.19 10.77
CA ALA A 155 5.98 1.07 11.88
C ALA A 155 7.50 1.25 12.06
N ALA A 156 8.27 0.16 11.97
CA ALA A 156 9.72 0.24 12.00
C ALA A 156 10.28 1.02 10.79
N LYS A 157 9.79 0.74 9.58
CA LYS A 157 10.21 1.41 8.33
C LYS A 157 10.00 2.92 8.38
N VAL A 158 8.87 3.39 8.90
CA VAL A 158 8.54 4.82 9.02
C VAL A 158 8.98 5.44 10.36
N LYS A 159 9.70 4.68 11.20
CA LYS A 159 10.26 5.11 12.50
C LYS A 159 9.21 5.52 13.54
N LEU A 160 8.10 4.78 13.61
CA LEU A 160 6.97 4.99 14.52
C LEU A 160 6.65 3.74 15.37
N ALA A 161 7.58 2.78 15.46
CA ALA A 161 7.37 1.54 16.23
C ALA A 161 6.98 1.80 17.69
N ASP A 162 7.52 2.84 18.32
CA ASP A 162 7.21 3.22 19.71
C ASP A 162 5.99 4.15 19.83
N ARG A 163 5.40 4.58 18.70
CA ARG A 163 4.28 5.54 18.63
C ARG A 163 2.93 4.88 18.47
N VAL A 164 2.88 3.60 18.09
CA VAL A 164 1.65 2.85 17.85
C VAL A 164 1.72 1.51 18.58
N ARG A 165 0.70 1.22 19.38
CA ARG A 165 0.52 -0.09 20.00
C ARG A 165 -0.26 -0.98 19.05
N PHE A 166 0.16 -2.23 18.91
CA PHE A 166 -0.51 -3.22 18.08
C PHE A 166 -1.15 -4.30 18.95
N LEU A 167 -2.40 -4.66 18.66
CA LEU A 167 -3.14 -5.66 19.42
C LEU A 167 -4.00 -6.54 18.51
N LYS A 168 -3.89 -7.86 18.68
CA LYS A 168 -4.80 -8.80 18.03
C LYS A 168 -6.19 -8.73 18.65
N SER A 169 -7.19 -8.40 17.84
CA SER A 169 -8.58 -8.28 18.27
C SER A 169 -9.52 -8.55 17.11
N ASN A 170 -10.62 -9.27 17.37
CA ASN A 170 -11.75 -9.26 16.46
C ASN A 170 -12.53 -7.96 16.70
N LEU A 171 -12.42 -7.01 15.79
CA LEU A 171 -12.93 -5.65 15.98
C LEU A 171 -12.46 -5.09 17.34
N LEU A 172 -13.37 -4.71 18.24
CA LEU A 172 -13.08 -4.12 19.54
C LEU A 172 -13.14 -5.11 20.71
N GLU A 173 -13.27 -6.42 20.47
CA GLU A 173 -13.46 -7.42 21.55
C GLU A 173 -12.36 -7.40 22.63
N ASN A 174 -11.10 -7.21 22.26
CA ASN A 174 -9.97 -7.16 23.20
C ASN A 174 -9.55 -5.73 23.55
N VAL A 175 -10.32 -4.72 23.15
CA VAL A 175 -9.97 -3.30 23.32
C VAL A 175 -10.61 -2.75 24.59
N GLU A 176 -9.78 -2.26 25.52
CA GLU A 176 -10.22 -1.73 26.81
C GLU A 176 -10.09 -0.20 26.90
N GLY A 177 -11.00 0.42 27.65
CA GLY A 177 -11.01 1.86 27.93
C GLY A 177 -11.78 2.70 26.91
N CYS A 178 -11.70 4.02 27.06
CA CYS A 178 -12.38 4.99 26.19
C CYS A 178 -11.41 5.54 25.14
N PHE A 179 -11.95 5.81 23.94
CA PHE A 179 -11.23 6.42 22.84
C PHE A 179 -12.00 7.67 22.39
N ASP A 180 -11.26 8.73 22.11
CA ASP A 180 -11.82 9.96 21.54
C ASP A 180 -12.17 9.77 20.07
N VAL A 181 -11.44 8.88 19.39
CA VAL A 181 -11.57 8.60 17.97
C VAL A 181 -11.49 7.10 17.71
N ILE A 182 -12.49 6.58 16.99
CA ILE A 182 -12.49 5.22 16.44
C ILE A 182 -12.53 5.36 14.92
N VAL A 183 -11.47 4.91 14.25
CA VAL A 183 -11.39 4.85 12.78
C VAL A 183 -11.37 3.41 12.32
N ALA A 184 -11.99 3.16 11.17
CA ALA A 184 -12.01 1.82 10.60
C ALA A 184 -12.22 1.89 9.08
N ASN A 185 -11.39 1.19 8.32
CA ASN A 185 -11.63 0.92 6.91
C ASN A 185 -11.82 -0.58 6.71
N LEU A 186 -12.96 -1.07 7.17
CA LEU A 186 -13.27 -2.50 7.19
C LEU A 186 -13.69 -3.00 5.80
N PRO A 187 -13.56 -4.31 5.51
CA PRO A 187 -14.05 -4.88 4.27
C PRO A 187 -15.55 -4.61 4.06
N TYR A 188 -15.88 -3.82 3.03
CA TYR A 188 -17.26 -3.46 2.67
C TYR A 188 -17.77 -4.16 1.40
N ILE A 189 -16.92 -4.96 0.76
CA ILE A 189 -17.27 -5.71 -0.45
C ILE A 189 -18.09 -6.94 -0.05
N SER A 190 -19.27 -7.09 -0.67
CA SER A 190 -20.16 -8.21 -0.45
C SER A 190 -19.44 -9.53 -0.77
N SER A 191 -19.78 -10.61 -0.07
CA SER A 191 -19.19 -11.93 -0.31
C SER A 191 -19.34 -12.41 -1.76
N GLN A 192 -20.31 -11.86 -2.50
CA GLN A 192 -20.60 -12.19 -3.89
C GLN A 192 -19.65 -11.50 -4.89
N ASP A 193 -19.02 -10.39 -4.49
CA ASP A 193 -18.13 -9.58 -5.34
C ASP A 193 -16.63 -9.85 -5.08
N ARG A 194 -16.28 -10.82 -4.21
CA ARG A 194 -14.88 -11.19 -3.91
C ARG A 194 -14.18 -12.00 -5.02
N GLN A 195 -14.89 -12.35 -6.09
CA GLN A 195 -14.36 -13.04 -7.26
C GLN A 195 -14.61 -12.20 -8.51
N SER A 196 -13.71 -11.28 -8.82
CA SER A 196 -13.60 -10.62 -10.13
C SER A 196 -12.15 -10.31 -10.40
#